data_AF-A0A160F5W1-F1
#
_entry.id   AF-A0A160F5W1-F1
#
_cell.length_a   1.000
_cell.length_b   1.000
_cell.length_c   1.000
_cell.angle_alpha   90.00
_cell.angle_beta   90.00
_cell.angle_gamma   90.00
#
_symmetry.space_group_name_H-M   'P 1'
#
loop_
_entity.id
_entity.type
_entity.pdbx_description
1 polymer ?
#
loop_
_entity_poly.entity_id
_entity_poly.type
_entity_poly.pdbx_seq_one_letter_code
_entity_poly.pdbx_strand_id
1 'polypeptide(L)' 'MIVEELDVIRLKDGTEATVLEVFPTEPKYFCQRADDFDDMFYVTTDEIVEITYKCRKND' A
#
# COMPACT_ATOMS: atom_id res chain seq x y z
N MET A 1 -10.37 8.12 -3.42
CA MET A 1 -10.04 7.01 -2.52
C MET A 1 -8.88 7.48 -1.66
N ILE A 2 -8.92 7.29 -0.34
CA ILE A 2 -7.83 7.67 0.57
C ILE A 2 -7.13 6.37 0.95
N VAL A 3 -5.80 6.35 0.88
CA VAL A 3 -4.95 5.21 1.28
C VAL A 3 -4.26 5.59 2.56
N GLU A 4 -4.27 4.70 3.54
CA GLU A 4 -3.65 4.91 4.84
C GLU A 4 -2.47 3.96 5.06
N GLU A 5 -1.66 4.27 6.07
CA GLU A 5 -0.61 3.39 6.54
C GLU A 5 -1.20 2.07 7.05
N LEU A 6 -0.54 0.96 6.70
CA LEU A 6 -0.91 -0.43 6.99
C LEU A 6 -2.09 -0.98 6.17
N ASP A 7 -2.67 -0.19 5.28
CA ASP A 7 -3.60 -0.71 4.27
C ASP A 7 -2.90 -1.69 3.35
N VAL A 8 -3.66 -2.66 2.84
CA VAL A 8 -3.18 -3.61 1.83
C VAL A 8 -3.65 -3.15 0.48
N ILE A 9 -2.75 -3.10 -0.49
CA ILE A 9 -3.04 -2.73 -1.86
C ILE A 9 -2.77 -3.90 -2.79
N ARG A 10 -3.54 -3.97 -3.87
CA ARG A 10 -3.26 -4.85 -5.02
C ARG A 10 -2.90 -3.98 -6.21
N LEU A 11 -1.80 -4.33 -6.88
CA LEU A 11 -1.30 -3.63 -8.06
C LEU A 11 -1.84 -4.24 -9.34
N LYS A 12 -1.70 -3.51 -10.45
CA LYS A 12 -2.13 -3.94 -11.79
C LYS A 12 -1.49 -5.25 -12.27
N ASP A 13 -0.27 -5.55 -11.82
CA ASP A 13 0.46 -6.77 -12.15
C ASP A 13 0.03 -7.98 -11.29
N GLY A 14 -0.88 -7.77 -10.33
CA GLY A 14 -1.35 -8.78 -9.40
C GLY A 14 -0.56 -8.85 -8.09
N THR A 15 0.49 -8.04 -7.92
CA THR A 15 1.26 -7.97 -6.68
C THR A 15 0.40 -7.44 -5.55
N GLU A 16 0.44 -8.10 -4.39
CA GLU A 16 -0.15 -7.63 -3.14
C GLU A 16 0.94 -7.07 -2.21
N ALA A 17 0.68 -5.90 -1.62
CA ALA A 17 1.63 -5.21 -0.77
C ALA A 17 0.94 -4.50 0.39
N THR A 18 1.64 -4.34 1.51
CA THR A 18 1.21 -3.50 2.64
C THR A 18 1.87 -2.14 2.54
N VAL A 19 1.07 -1.08 2.68
CA VAL A 19 1.56 0.31 2.73
C VAL A 19 2.24 0.54 4.08
N LEU A 20 3.51 0.93 4.07
CA LEU A 20 4.30 1.21 5.27
C LEU A 20 4.43 2.70 5.56
N GLU A 21 4.39 3.53 4.52
CA GLU A 21 4.45 5.00 4.65
C GLU A 21 3.73 5.66 3.47
N VAL A 22 3.09 6.80 3.73
CA VAL A 22 2.39 7.61 2.73
C VAL A 22 3.08 8.96 2.61
N PHE A 23 3.51 9.33 1.42
CA PHE A 23 4.07 10.65 1.16
C PHE A 23 2.93 11.55 0.66
N PRO A 24 2.48 12.57 1.40
CA PRO A 24 1.35 13.40 0.96
C PRO A 24 1.74 14.44 -0.10
N THR A 25 3.04 14.74 -0.23
CA THR A 25 3.58 15.75 -1.15
C THR A 25 3.92 15.21 -2.53
N GLU A 26 4.05 13.89 -2.67
CA GLU A 26 4.31 13.17 -3.91
C GLU A 26 3.30 12.03 -3.94
N PRO A 27 2.55 11.75 -5.02
CA PRO A 27 1.51 10.72 -5.05
C PRO A 27 2.13 9.30 -5.05
N LYS A 28 2.86 8.97 -3.98
CA LYS A 28 3.80 7.86 -3.85
C LYS A 28 3.64 7.23 -2.47
N TYR A 29 3.64 5.91 -2.45
CA TYR A 29 3.49 5.08 -1.25
C TYR A 29 4.72 4.19 -1.14
N PHE A 30 5.25 4.04 0.08
CA PHE A 30 6.27 3.03 0.35
C PHE A 30 5.57 1.76 0.82
N CYS A 31 5.88 0.65 0.18
CA CYS A 31 5.17 -0.60 0.35
C CYS A 31 6.13 -1.76 0.52
N GLN A 32 5.66 -2.79 1.21
CA GLN A 32 6.34 -4.07 1.37
C GLN A 32 5.50 -5.16 0.73
N ARG A 33 6.12 -6.05 -0.04
CA ARG A 33 5.39 -7.18 -0.64
C ARG A 33 4.83 -8.11 0.43
N ALA A 34 3.68 -8.72 0.13
CA ALA A 34 3.06 -9.68 1.03
C ALA A 34 3.77 -11.05 1.05
N ASP A 35 4.44 -11.42 -0.04
CA ASP A 35 5.13 -12.70 -0.24
C ASP A 35 6.65 -12.64 0.01
N ASP A 36 7.22 -11.44 0.07
CA ASP A 36 8.63 -11.19 0.35
C ASP A 36 8.80 -9.98 1.29
N PHE A 37 9.07 -10.25 2.56
CA PHE A 37 9.20 -9.21 3.58
C PHE A 37 10.50 -8.39 3.44
N ASP A 38 11.47 -8.86 2.67
CA ASP A 38 12.70 -8.13 2.40
C ASP A 38 12.56 -7.21 1.16
N ASP A 39 11.50 -7.40 0.35
CA ASP A 39 11.22 -6.59 -0.83
C ASP A 39 10.33 -5.39 -0.49
N MET A 40 10.96 -4.22 -0.44
CA MET A 40 10.32 -2.93 -0.22
C MET A 40 10.53 -2.02 -1.42
N PHE A 41 9.45 -1.37 -1.85
CA PHE A 41 9.42 -0.62 -3.08
C PHE A 41 8.42 0.54 -2.98
N TYR A 42 8.45 1.40 -4.00
CA TYR A 42 7.54 2.51 -4.08
C TYR A 42 6.52 2.31 -5.18
N VAL A 43 5.31 2.76 -4.93
CA VAL A 43 4.20 2.71 -5.89
C VAL A 43 3.45 4.02 -5.97
N THR A 44 2.84 4.31 -7.10
CA THR A 44 1.98 5.47 -7.32
C THR A 44 0.51 5.06 -7.38
N THR A 45 -0.40 6.03 -7.19
CA THR A 45 -1.85 5.74 -7.13
C THR A 45 -2.39 5.09 -8.42
N ASP A 46 -1.79 5.37 -9.57
CA ASP A 46 -2.19 4.80 -10.85
C ASP A 46 -1.79 3.33 -11.00
N GLU A 47 -0.88 2.80 -10.19
CA GLU A 47 -0.50 1.38 -10.20
C GLU A 47 -1.46 0.51 -9.37
N ILE A 48 -2.24 1.13 -8.48
CA ILE A 48 -3.14 0.47 -7.54
C ILE A 48 -4.49 0.19 -8.21
N VAL A 49 -4.94 -1.08 -8.15
CA VAL A 49 -6.28 -1.48 -8.62
C VAL A 49 -7.28 -1.64 -7.50
N GLU A 50 -6.82 -1.97 -6.29
CA GLU A 50 -7.69 -2.26 -5.15
C GLU A 50 -6.98 -1.93 -3.83
N ILE A 51 -7.76 -1.50 -2.84
CA ILE A 51 -7.30 -1.18 -1.49
C ILE A 51 -8.20 -1.89 -0.50
N THR A 52 -7.58 -2.68 0.39
CA THR A 52 -8.21 -3.34 1.52
C THR A 52 -7.78 -2.65 2.80
N TYR A 53 -8.76 -1.99 3.42
CA TYR A 53 -8.58 -1.27 4.67
C TYR A 53 -8.44 -2.23 5.85
N LYS A 54 -7.36 -2.10 6.62
CA LYS A 54 -7.28 -2.80 7.90
C LYS A 54 -8.11 -2.02 8.91
N CYS A 55 -9.20 -2.61 9.39
CA CYS A 55 -9.98 -2.04 10.49
C CYS A 55 -9.06 -1.76 11.67
N ARG A 56 -8.77 -0.49 11.96
CA ARG A 56 -8.19 -0.11 13.25
C ARG A 56 -9.19 -0.52 14.31
N LYS A 57 -8.79 -1.38 15.25
CA LYS A 57 -9.49 -1.43 16.54
C LYS A 57 -9.32 -0.04 17.13
N ASN A 58 -10.41 0.72 17.21
CA ASN A 58 -10.45 1.88 18.09
C ASN A 58 -10.21 1.35 19.51
N ASP A 59 -9.03 1.62 20.06
CA ASP A 59 -8.83 1.65 21.51
C ASP A 59 -9.51 2.90 22.09
#